data_AF-A0A9E3B097-F1
#
_entry.id   AF-A0A9E3B097-F1
#
_cell.length_a   1.000
_cell.length_b   1.000
_cell.length_c   1.000
_cell.angle_alpha   90.00
_cell.angle_beta   90.00
_cell.angle_gamma   90.00
#
_symmetry.space_group_name_H-M   'P 1'
#
loop_
_entity.id
_entity.type
_entity.pdbx_description
1 polymer ?
#
loop_
_entity_poly.entity_id
_entity_poly.type
_entity_poly.pdbx_seq_one_letter_code
_entity_poly.pdbx_strand_id
1 'polypeptide(L)' 'MSFDPLAALLLIPALAAAILALLPDYRVTAALNVLAALLTLATAMSLFVIEPVSGQYLLVDDLNKVFIVL' A
#
# COMPACT_ATOMS: atom_id res chain seq x y z
N MET A 1 3.40 -8.47 -17.40
CA MET A 1 2.57 -7.59 -16.56
C MET A 1 3.53 -6.75 -15.74
N SER A 2 3.58 -5.44 -15.98
CA SER A 2 4.43 -4.54 -15.20
C SER A 2 3.81 -4.35 -13.81
N PHE A 3 4.61 -4.51 -12.77
CA PHE A 3 4.22 -4.19 -11.40
C PHE A 3 4.14 -2.66 -11.28
N ASP A 4 2.99 -2.13 -10.85
CA ASP A 4 2.79 -0.71 -10.57
C ASP A 4 2.75 -0.50 -9.04
N PRO A 5 3.82 0.03 -8.44
CA PRO A 5 3.90 0.26 -6.99
C PRO A 5 2.80 1.20 -6.49
N LEU A 6 2.39 2.20 -7.29
CA LEU A 6 1.40 3.19 -6.87
C LEU A 6 0.01 2.56 -6.80
N ALA A 7 -0.34 1.76 -7.81
CA ALA A 7 -1.59 1.00 -7.79
C ALA A 7 -1.63 0.02 -6.61
N ALA A 8 -0.53 -0.68 -6.33
CA ALA A 8 -0.44 -1.61 -5.20
C ALA A 8 -0.59 -0.88 -3.85
N LEU A 9 0.02 0.29 -3.69
CA LEU A 9 -0.07 1.11 -2.48
C LEU A 9 -1.52 1.52 -2.15
N LEU A 10 -2.36 1.70 -3.17
CA LEU A 10 -3.78 2.04 -3.00
C LEU A 10 -4.67 0.79 -2.83
N LEU A 11 -4.40 -0.25 -3.62
CA LEU A 11 -5.25 -1.46 -3.65
C LEU A 11 -5.11 -2.30 -2.39
N ILE A 12 -3.91 -2.44 -1.81
CA ILE A 12 -3.69 -3.25 -0.61
C ILE A 12 -4.55 -2.75 0.57
N PRO A 13 -4.49 -1.48 1.00
CA PRO A 13 -5.30 -0.99 2.12
C PRO A 13 -6.79 -0.94 1.77
N ALA A 14 -7.16 -0.65 0.52
CA ALA A 14 -8.56 -0.65 0.10
C ALA A 14 -9.20 -2.05 0.19
N LEU A 15 -8.50 -3.08 -0.29
CA LEU A 15 -8.93 -4.47 -0.18
C LEU A 15 -8.93 -4.95 1.27
N ALA A 16 -7.91 -4.57 2.05
CA ALA A 16 -7.87 -4.87 3.47
C ALA A 16 -9.10 -4.28 4.17
N ALA A 17 -9.38 -2.98 3.99
CA ALA A 17 -10.54 -2.33 4.58
C ALA A 17 -11.86 -3.03 4.19
N ALA A 18 -12.02 -3.41 2.92
CA ALA A 18 -13.19 -4.16 2.46
C ALA A 18 -13.30 -5.51 3.18
N ILE A 19 -12.22 -6.29 3.27
CA ILE A 19 -12.20 -7.59 3.95
C ILE A 19 -12.51 -7.44 5.44
N LEU A 20 -11.86 -6.49 6.12
CA LEU A 20 -12.05 -6.24 7.55
C LEU A 20 -13.49 -5.80 7.86
N ALA A 21 -14.15 -5.07 6.96
CA ALA A 21 -15.55 -4.66 7.12
C ALA A 21 -16.54 -5.84 7.13
N LEU A 22 -16.20 -6.98 6.51
CA LEU A 22 -17.03 -8.19 6.51
C LEU A 22 -16.73 -9.14 7.67
N LEU A 23 -15.64 -8.94 8.42
CA LEU A 23 -15.16 -9.86 9.46
C LEU A 23 -15.53 -9.36 10.86
N PRO A 24 -16.27 -10.15 11.67
CA PRO A 24 -16.64 -9.76 13.03
C PRO A 24 -15.58 -10.10 14.09
N ASP A 25 -14.61 -10.97 13.79
CA ASP A 25 -13.63 -11.46 14.77
C ASP A 25 -12.42 -10.52 14.91
N TYR A 26 -12.18 -10.04 16.14
CA TYR A 26 -11.10 -9.10 16.44
C TYR A 26 -9.69 -9.66 16.20
N ARG A 27 -9.43 -10.94 16.51
CA ARG A 27 -8.06 -11.50 16.45
C ARG A 27 -7.64 -11.76 15.01
N VAL A 28 -8.56 -12.29 14.20
CA VAL A 28 -8.33 -12.51 12.76
C VAL A 28 -8.17 -11.17 12.04
N THR A 29 -9.04 -10.20 12.36
CA THR A 29 -8.99 -8.84 11.82
C THR A 29 -7.68 -8.13 12.18
N ALA A 30 -7.20 -8.27 13.41
CA ALA A 30 -5.91 -7.70 13.83
C ALA A 30 -4.73 -8.30 13.04
N ALA A 31 -4.67 -9.63 12.87
CA ALA A 31 -3.61 -10.28 12.11
C ALA A 31 -3.64 -9.87 10.62
N LEU A 32 -4.83 -9.79 10.01
CA LEU A 32 -5.00 -9.34 8.64
C LEU A 32 -4.58 -7.89 8.46
N ASN A 33 -4.91 -7.00 9.40
CA ASN A 33 -4.52 -5.61 9.35
C ASN A 33 -3.00 -5.44 9.45
N VAL A 34 -2.34 -6.19 10.34
CA VAL A 34 -0.87 -6.19 10.44
C VAL A 34 -0.23 -6.69 9.15
N LEU A 35 -0.76 -7.75 8.55
CA LEU A 35 -0.26 -8.28 7.29
C LEU A 35 -0.46 -7.26 6.14
N ALA A 36 -1.62 -6.62 6.07
CA ALA A 36 -1.89 -5.58 5.07
C ALA A 36 -0.97 -4.36 5.24
N ALA A 37 -0.72 -3.93 6.47
CA ALA A 37 0.22 -2.86 6.77
C ALA A 37 1.65 -3.24 6.37
N LEU A 38 2.08 -4.47 6.65
CA LEU A 38 3.41 -4.97 6.26
C LEU A 38 3.57 -5.04 4.74
N LEU A 39 2.54 -5.49 4.00
CA LEU A 39 2.55 -5.51 2.55
C LEU A 39 2.56 -4.08 1.96
N THR A 40 1.80 -3.16 2.55
CA THR A 40 1.81 -1.75 2.16
C THR A 40 3.19 -1.14 2.37
N LEU A 41 3.82 -1.38 3.53
CA LEU A 41 5.18 -0.93 3.83
C LEU A 41 6.20 -1.51 2.86
N ALA A 42 6.15 -2.82 2.57
CA ALA A 42 7.04 -3.45 1.61
C ALA A 42 6.90 -2.84 0.20
N THR A 43 5.67 -2.52 -0.19
CA THR A 43 5.36 -1.82 -1.45
C THR A 43 5.91 -0.40 -1.43
N ALA A 44 5.73 0.34 -0.33
CA ALA A 44 6.26 1.68 -0.15
C ALA A 44 7.79 1.70 -0.25
N MET A 45 8.49 0.76 0.39
CA MET A 45 9.95 0.63 0.29
C MET A 45 10.42 0.39 -1.15
N SER A 46 9.63 -0.30 -1.98
CA SER A 46 9.98 -0.52 -3.38
C SER A 46 10.10 0.78 -4.19
N LEU A 47 9.47 1.89 -3.74
CA LEU A 47 9.57 3.21 -4.38
C LEU A 47 10.99 3.80 -4.33
N PHE A 48 11.85 3.33 -3.42
CA PHE A 48 13.25 3.75 -3.38
C PHE A 48 14.13 3.03 -4.42
N VAL A 49 13.66 1.88 -4.93
CA VAL A 49 14.39 1.05 -5.90
C VAL A 49 13.82 1.22 -7.30
N ILE A 50 12.50 1.34 -7.38
CA ILE A 50 11.74 1.45 -8.63
C ILE A 50 11.16 2.85 -8.68
N GLU A 51 11.64 3.65 -9.63
CA GLU A 51 11.10 4.98 -9.84
C GLU A 51 9.69 4.89 -10.45
N PRO A 52 8.65 5.37 -9.75
CA PRO A 52 7.30 5.30 -10.26
C PRO A 52 7.12 6.26 -11.44
N VAL A 53 6.44 5.80 -12.48
CA VAL A 53 6.07 6.67 -13.60
C VAL A 53 5.00 7.63 -13.12
N SER A 54 5.26 8.94 -13.21
CA SER A 54 4.29 9.96 -12.83
C SER A 54 3.10 9.94 -13.80
N GLY A 55 1.90 9.69 -13.26
CA GLY A 55 0.65 9.65 -14.02
C GLY A 55 -0.06 11.00 -14.06
N GLN A 56 -1.27 11.05 -14.63
CA GLN A 56 -2.07 12.29 -14.68
C GLN A 56 -2.53 12.77 -13.30
N TYR A 57 -2.69 11.87 -12.33
CA TYR A 57 -3.28 12.16 -11.01
C TYR A 57 -2.32 11.95 -9.84
N LEU A 58 -1.25 11.17 -10.04
CA LEU A 58 -0.28 10.82 -9.00
C LEU A 58 1.11 11.22 -9.46
N LEU A 59 1.62 12.28 -8.83
CA LEU A 59 2.98 12.77 -8.98
C LEU A 59 3.73 12.44 -7.68
N VAL A 60 4.67 11.50 -7.77
CA VAL A 60 5.46 11.02 -6.63
C VAL A 60 6.91 11.45 -6.81
N ASP A 61 7.31 12.46 -6.06
CA ASP A 61 8.68 12.97 -5.98
C ASP A 61 9.41 12.42 -4.76
N ASP A 62 10.68 12.78 -4.59
CA ASP A 62 11.51 12.29 -3.49
C ASP A 62 10.99 12.71 -2.11
N LEU A 63 10.28 13.83 -2.03
CA LEU A 63 9.66 14.29 -0.79
C LEU A 63 8.46 13.38 -0.42
N ASN A 64 7.56 13.16 -1.37
CA ASN A 64 6.36 12.36 -1.17
C ASN A 64 6.70 10.88 -0.92
N LYS A 65 7.78 10.35 -1.52
CA LYS A 65 8.26 8.98 -1.24
C LYS A 65 8.54 8.77 0.26
N VAL A 66 9.18 9.74 0.93
CA VAL A 66 9.48 9.64 2.36
C VAL A 66 8.19 9.63 3.19
N PHE A 67 7.21 10.47 2.84
CA PHE A 67 5.92 10.50 3.52
C PHE A 67 5.07 9.23 3.30
N ILE A 68 5.17 8.61 2.13
CA ILE A 68 4.46 7.37 1.82
C ILE A 68 5.00 6.18 2.64
N VAL A 69 6.30 6.20 2.96
CA VAL A 69 6.97 5.12 3.70
C VAL A 69 6.80 5.25 5.22
N LEU A 70 6.64 6.49 5.72
CA LEU A 70 6.47 6.81 7.13
C LEU A 70 5.06 6.48 7.64
#